data_AF-A0A6M1YGP8-F1
#
_entry.id   AF-A0A6M1YGP8-F1
#
_cell.length_a   1.000
_cell.length_b   1.000
_cell.length_c   1.000
_cell.angle_alpha   90.00
_cell.angle_beta   90.00
_cell.angle_gamma   90.00
#
_symmetry.space_group_name_H-M   'P 1'
#
loop_
_entity.id
_entity.type
_entity.pdbx_description
1 polymer ?
#
loop_
_entity_poly.entity_id
_entity_poly.type
_entity_poly.pdbx_seq_one_letter_code
_entity_poly.pdbx_strand_id
1 'polypeptide(L)'
;MFKLATEFEPKGDQAQAIEKLSRGIEENKEFQTLLGITGSGKTYTMASVIQKTQRPTLILAHNKTLAAQLYQEFKTFFPDNAVEYFVSYYDYYQPEAYIARTDTYIEKDLAINDKIDKMRLSATRSLIERDDVIIVSSISCIYGLGIPEFYSKMILSLKVGQEIRRDDVLLHLIELHYTRN
;
A
#
# COMPACT_ATOMS: atom_id res chain seq x y z
N MET A 1 4.21 4.14 -15.40
CA MET A 1 2.96 4.50 -16.09
C MET A 1 1.91 3.43 -15.76
N PHE A 2 0.76 3.84 -15.23
CA PHE A 2 -0.37 2.95 -14.93
C PHE A 2 -1.06 2.47 -16.21
N LYS A 3 -1.37 1.17 -16.28
CA LYS A 3 -2.06 0.53 -17.38
C LYS A 3 -3.25 -0.29 -16.86
N LEU A 4 -4.44 0.20 -17.12
CA LEU A 4 -5.70 -0.44 -16.77
C LEU A 4 -5.97 -1.59 -17.74
N ALA A 5 -5.85 -2.82 -17.27
CA ALA A 5 -6.30 -4.02 -17.96
C ALA A 5 -7.79 -4.25 -17.68
N THR A 6 -8.61 -4.06 -18.70
CA THR A 6 -10.07 -4.20 -18.58
C THR A 6 -10.70 -4.46 -19.94
N GLU A 7 -11.70 -5.33 -19.99
CA GLU A 7 -12.61 -5.46 -21.13
C GLU A 7 -13.81 -4.52 -21.01
N PHE A 8 -14.00 -3.90 -19.85
CA PHE A 8 -15.07 -2.95 -19.60
C PHE A 8 -14.75 -1.58 -20.19
N GLU A 9 -15.71 -1.04 -20.93
CA GLU A 9 -15.78 0.37 -21.28
C GLU A 9 -16.65 1.14 -20.27
N PRO A 10 -16.36 2.43 -19.99
CA PRO A 10 -17.20 3.24 -19.11
C PRO A 10 -18.64 3.31 -19.60
N LYS A 11 -19.61 3.02 -18.74
CA LYS A 11 -21.05 3.06 -19.07
C LYS A 11 -21.80 4.09 -18.24
N GLY A 12 -22.87 4.65 -18.81
CA GLY A 12 -23.72 5.65 -18.14
C GLY A 12 -22.90 6.85 -17.67
N ASP A 13 -23.10 7.25 -16.42
CA ASP A 13 -22.45 8.43 -15.83
C ASP A 13 -20.96 8.25 -15.52
N GLN A 14 -20.40 7.04 -15.70
CA GLN A 14 -18.99 6.77 -15.38
C GLN A 14 -18.05 7.64 -16.22
N ALA A 15 -18.31 7.80 -17.52
CA ALA A 15 -17.45 8.59 -18.40
C ALA A 15 -17.35 10.05 -17.91
N GLN A 16 -18.49 10.66 -17.56
CA GLN A 16 -18.53 12.02 -17.05
C GLN A 16 -17.87 12.14 -15.66
N ALA A 17 -18.07 11.15 -14.78
CA ALA A 17 -17.45 11.13 -13.46
C ALA A 17 -15.91 11.05 -13.57
N ILE A 18 -15.39 10.17 -14.43
CA ILE A 18 -13.95 10.01 -14.68
C ILE A 18 -13.37 11.33 -15.20
N GLU A 19 -14.04 11.97 -16.17
CA GLU A 19 -13.59 13.24 -16.73
C GLU A 19 -13.53 14.34 -15.67
N LYS A 20 -14.62 14.54 -14.91
CA LYS A 20 -14.70 15.60 -13.88
C LYS A 20 -13.66 15.42 -12.79
N LEU A 21 -13.50 14.20 -12.26
CA LEU A 21 -12.53 13.90 -11.21
C LEU A 21 -11.09 14.07 -11.69
N SER A 22 -10.78 13.57 -12.89
CA SER A 22 -9.43 13.69 -13.46
C SER A 22 -9.06 15.14 -13.73
N ARG A 23 -9.99 15.92 -14.32
CA ARG A 23 -9.79 17.35 -14.54
C ARG A 23 -9.59 18.09 -13.22
N GLY A 24 -10.36 17.75 -12.18
CA GLY A 24 -10.16 18.38 -10.87
C GLY A 24 -8.78 18.10 -10.27
N ILE A 25 -8.20 16.93 -10.52
CA ILE A 25 -6.82 16.60 -10.10
C ILE A 25 -5.81 17.44 -10.90
N GLU A 26 -5.98 17.59 -12.21
CA GLU A 26 -5.14 18.43 -13.07
C GLU A 26 -5.22 19.93 -12.69
N GLU A 27 -6.40 20.38 -12.25
CA GLU A 27 -6.67 21.72 -11.73
C GLU A 27 -6.19 21.92 -10.27
N ASN A 28 -5.51 20.93 -9.67
CA ASN A 28 -5.03 20.95 -8.27
C ASN A 28 -6.13 21.16 -7.22
N LYS A 29 -7.35 20.64 -7.45
CA LYS A 29 -8.39 20.62 -6.42
C LYS A 29 -8.00 19.64 -5.33
N GLU A 30 -7.84 20.15 -4.10
CA GLU A 30 -7.47 19.34 -2.94
C GLU A 30 -8.54 18.30 -2.55
N PHE A 31 -9.81 18.69 -2.59
CA PHE A 31 -10.92 17.85 -2.16
C PHE A 31 -11.95 17.66 -3.28
N GLN A 32 -12.30 16.41 -3.53
CA GLN A 32 -13.33 16.01 -4.49
C GLN A 32 -14.13 14.83 -3.94
N THR A 33 -15.42 14.78 -4.26
CA THR A 33 -16.33 13.74 -3.79
C THR A 33 -17.00 13.03 -4.96
N LEU A 34 -16.81 11.72 -5.05
CA LEU A 34 -17.58 10.86 -5.97
C LEU A 34 -18.86 10.39 -5.27
N LEU A 35 -19.99 11.03 -5.57
CA LEU A 35 -21.30 10.58 -5.08
C LEU A 35 -21.82 9.42 -5.95
N GLY A 36 -21.44 8.20 -5.62
CA GLY A 36 -21.82 6.99 -6.37
C GLY A 36 -22.74 6.06 -5.59
N ILE A 37 -23.87 5.68 -6.19
CA ILE A 37 -24.77 4.65 -5.65
C ILE A 37 -24.08 3.28 -5.54
N THR A 38 -24.64 2.36 -4.76
CA THR A 38 -24.15 0.97 -4.69
C THR A 38 -24.33 0.29 -6.04
N GLY A 39 -23.33 -0.47 -6.48
CA GLY A 39 -23.37 -1.18 -7.77
C GLY A 39 -23.00 -0.33 -9.00
N SER A 40 -22.73 0.98 -8.87
CA SER A 40 -22.37 1.83 -10.02
C SER A 40 -20.94 1.65 -10.56
N GLY A 41 -20.17 0.68 -10.05
CA GLY A 41 -18.79 0.44 -10.48
C GLY A 41 -17.79 1.48 -9.97
N LYS A 42 -17.93 1.95 -8.72
CA LYS A 42 -17.04 2.97 -8.13
C LYS A 42 -15.55 2.61 -8.23
N THR A 43 -15.17 1.35 -8.01
CA THR A 43 -13.77 0.93 -8.11
C THR A 43 -13.24 1.12 -9.52
N TYR A 44 -14.00 0.72 -10.54
CA TYR A 44 -13.62 0.90 -11.94
C TYR A 44 -13.49 2.38 -12.32
N THR A 45 -14.43 3.22 -11.88
CA THR A 45 -14.36 4.68 -12.04
C THR A 45 -13.04 5.23 -11.46
N MET A 46 -12.69 4.83 -10.23
CA MET A 46 -11.45 5.27 -9.60
C MET A 46 -10.19 4.71 -10.27
N ALA A 47 -10.21 3.45 -10.72
CA ALA A 47 -9.12 2.87 -11.51
C ALA A 47 -8.88 3.66 -12.80
N SER A 48 -9.95 4.05 -13.49
CA SER A 48 -9.86 4.89 -14.70
C SER A 48 -9.29 6.27 -14.40
N VAL A 49 -9.64 6.88 -13.26
CA VAL A 49 -9.04 8.15 -12.80
C VAL A 49 -7.55 8.00 -12.50
N ILE A 50 -7.13 6.91 -11.85
CA ILE A 50 -5.70 6.64 -11.58
C ILE A 50 -4.93 6.48 -12.90
N GLN A 51 -5.46 5.71 -13.85
CA GLN A 51 -4.86 5.59 -15.17
C GLN A 51 -4.77 6.94 -15.88
N LYS A 52 -5.81 7.79 -15.82
CA LYS A 52 -5.79 9.07 -16.54
C LYS A 52 -4.81 10.07 -15.92
N THR A 53 -4.71 10.10 -14.60
CA THR A 53 -3.90 11.09 -13.87
C THR A 53 -2.46 10.67 -13.64
N GLN A 54 -2.15 9.37 -13.73
CA GLN A 54 -0.79 8.83 -13.63
C GLN A 54 -0.07 9.18 -12.31
N ARG A 55 -0.80 9.21 -11.19
CA ARG A 55 -0.25 9.54 -9.85
C ARG A 55 -0.20 8.32 -8.93
N PRO A 56 0.89 8.13 -8.16
CA PRO A 56 0.90 7.18 -7.05
C PRO A 56 -0.30 7.42 -6.15
N THR A 57 -1.03 6.37 -5.76
CA THR A 57 -2.33 6.51 -5.10
C THR A 57 -2.41 5.67 -3.84
N LEU A 58 -2.86 6.29 -2.74
CA LEU A 58 -3.22 5.62 -1.49
C LEU A 58 -4.74 5.49 -1.39
N ILE A 59 -5.23 4.26 -1.23
CA ILE A 59 -6.64 3.93 -1.07
C ILE A 59 -6.88 3.51 0.37
N LEU A 60 -7.66 4.30 1.11
CA LEU A 60 -7.99 4.03 2.51
C LEU A 60 -9.32 3.29 2.63
N ALA A 61 -9.29 2.12 3.26
CA ALA A 61 -10.46 1.35 3.62
C ALA A 61 -10.61 1.29 5.14
N HIS A 62 -11.85 1.42 5.62
CA HIS A 62 -12.13 1.48 7.05
C HIS A 62 -12.02 0.11 7.76
N ASN A 63 -11.92 -1.00 7.01
CA ASN A 63 -11.79 -2.35 7.56
C ASN A 63 -10.93 -3.25 6.66
N LYS A 64 -10.37 -4.33 7.24
CA LYS A 64 -9.48 -5.28 6.55
C LYS A 64 -10.17 -6.02 5.39
N THR A 65 -11.44 -6.36 5.53
CA THR A 65 -12.22 -7.10 4.52
C THR A 65 -12.38 -6.29 3.24
N LEU A 66 -12.84 -5.04 3.35
CA LEU A 66 -12.96 -4.13 2.22
C LEU A 66 -11.59 -3.80 1.61
N ALA A 67 -10.56 -3.63 2.45
CA ALA A 67 -9.20 -3.43 1.96
C ALA A 67 -8.73 -4.62 1.11
N ALA A 68 -9.00 -5.85 1.54
CA ALA A 68 -8.63 -7.05 0.79
C ALA A 68 -9.40 -7.17 -0.53
N GLN A 69 -10.69 -6.85 -0.54
CA GLN A 69 -11.51 -6.81 -1.75
C GLN A 69 -10.97 -5.80 -2.76
N LEU A 70 -10.75 -4.56 -2.33
CA LEU A 70 -10.19 -3.50 -3.17
C LEU A 70 -8.80 -3.88 -3.69
N TYR A 71 -7.94 -4.44 -2.84
CA TYR A 71 -6.63 -4.92 -3.27
C TYR A 71 -6.73 -5.95 -4.40
N GLN A 72 -7.65 -6.92 -4.32
CA GLN A 72 -7.86 -7.91 -5.36
C GLN A 72 -8.43 -7.30 -6.66
N GLU A 73 -9.40 -6.38 -6.54
CA GLU A 73 -9.96 -5.66 -7.69
C GLU A 73 -8.87 -4.84 -8.40
N PHE A 74 -8.12 -4.03 -7.65
CA PHE A 74 -7.03 -3.21 -8.22
C PHE A 74 -5.91 -4.05 -8.81
N LYS A 75 -5.58 -5.20 -8.21
CA LYS A 75 -4.57 -6.13 -8.78
C LYS A 75 -5.02 -6.74 -10.10
N THR A 76 -6.33 -6.96 -10.25
CA THR A 76 -6.93 -7.40 -11.51
C THR A 76 -6.93 -6.28 -12.55
N PHE A 77 -7.24 -5.04 -12.14
CA PHE A 77 -7.22 -3.87 -13.00
C PHE A 77 -5.81 -3.44 -13.43
N PHE A 78 -4.78 -3.66 -12.61
CA PHE A 78 -3.41 -3.20 -12.88
C PHE A 78 -2.40 -4.34 -12.69
N PRO A 79 -2.44 -5.39 -13.53
CA PRO A 79 -1.60 -6.57 -13.38
C PRO A 79 -0.10 -6.28 -13.56
N ASP A 80 0.24 -5.23 -14.31
CA ASP A 80 1.63 -4.84 -14.62
C ASP A 80 2.19 -3.74 -13.69
N ASN A 81 1.35 -3.15 -12.82
CA ASN A 81 1.74 -2.09 -11.89
C ASN A 81 1.89 -2.62 -10.46
N ALA A 82 2.54 -1.83 -9.59
CA ALA A 82 2.75 -2.20 -8.20
C ALA A 82 1.47 -1.94 -7.38
N VAL A 83 0.57 -2.93 -7.35
CA VAL A 83 -0.58 -2.94 -6.44
C VAL A 83 -0.19 -3.66 -5.16
N GLU A 84 -0.19 -2.90 -4.07
CA GLU A 84 0.35 -3.28 -2.76
C GLU A 84 -0.72 -3.22 -1.67
N TYR A 85 -0.50 -3.98 -0.59
CA TYR A 85 -1.42 -4.12 0.53
C TYR A 85 -0.77 -3.72 1.84
N PHE A 86 -1.36 -2.77 2.55
CA PHE A 86 -0.77 -2.22 3.77
C PHE A 86 -1.79 -2.16 4.92
N VAL A 87 -1.85 -3.21 5.73
CA VAL A 87 -2.71 -3.27 6.91
C VAL A 87 -1.91 -3.68 8.14
N SER A 88 -2.55 -3.67 9.31
CA SER A 88 -1.94 -4.25 10.51
C SER A 88 -1.62 -5.72 10.26
N TYR A 89 -0.33 -6.04 10.37
CA TYR A 89 0.25 -7.39 10.41
C TYR A 89 -0.05 -8.18 11.69
N TYR A 90 -0.78 -7.62 12.65
CA TYR A 90 -1.23 -8.39 13.80
C TYR A 90 -2.52 -9.15 13.45
N ASP A 91 -2.50 -10.46 13.65
CA ASP A 91 -3.70 -11.31 13.66
C ASP A 91 -4.45 -11.15 14.98
N TYR A 92 -3.69 -10.99 16.07
CA TYR A 92 -4.19 -10.65 17.40
C TYR A 92 -3.31 -9.57 18.02
N TYR A 93 -3.92 -8.60 18.70
CA TYR A 93 -3.20 -7.54 19.40
C TYR A 93 -3.96 -7.09 20.64
N GLN A 94 -3.32 -7.24 21.79
CA GLN A 94 -3.72 -6.66 23.06
C GLN A 94 -2.74 -5.54 23.43
N PRO A 95 -3.20 -4.28 23.50
CA PRO A 95 -2.34 -3.21 23.98
C PRO A 95 -2.05 -3.40 25.46
N GLU A 96 -0.86 -2.94 25.86
CA GLU A 96 -0.54 -2.74 27.26
C GLU A 96 -1.50 -1.68 27.86
N ALA A 97 -2.08 -1.98 29.01
CA ALA A 97 -3.00 -1.06 29.67
C ALA A 97 -2.97 -1.24 31.18
N TYR A 98 -3.30 -0.18 31.91
CA TYR A 98 -3.52 -0.23 33.34
C TYR A 98 -4.94 0.26 33.67
N ILE A 99 -5.74 -0.59 34.31
CA ILE A 99 -7.11 -0.30 34.71
C ILE A 99 -7.14 0.11 36.17
N ALA A 100 -7.11 1.43 36.42
CA ALA A 100 -7.02 2.00 37.76
C ALA A 100 -8.18 1.58 38.69
N ARG A 101 -9.39 1.37 38.15
CA ARG A 101 -10.57 0.98 38.95
C ARG A 101 -10.42 -0.39 39.60
N THR A 102 -9.69 -1.31 38.95
CA THR A 102 -9.52 -2.69 39.41
C THR A 102 -8.08 -2.99 39.80
N ASP A 103 -7.22 -1.97 39.83
CA ASP A 103 -5.77 -2.11 40.06
C ASP A 103 -5.17 -3.24 39.22
N THR A 104 -5.54 -3.28 37.93
CA THR A 104 -5.19 -4.39 37.04
C THR A 104 -4.27 -3.90 35.94
N TYR A 105 -3.08 -4.47 35.87
CA TYR A 105 -2.19 -4.33 34.74
C TYR A 105 -2.49 -5.42 33.71
N ILE A 106 -2.62 -5.00 32.44
CA ILE A 106 -2.82 -5.85 31.28
C ILE A 106 -1.53 -5.80 30.48
N GLU A 107 -0.85 -6.93 30.41
CA GLU A 107 0.36 -7.10 29.60
C GLU A 107 0.04 -7.03 28.11
N LYS A 108 1.03 -6.53 27.37
CA LYS A 108 1.02 -6.56 25.90
C LYS A 108 1.12 -8.01 25.43
N ASP A 109 0.20 -8.41 24.57
CA ASP A 109 0.23 -9.70 23.89
C ASP A 109 -0.13 -9.54 22.40
N LEU A 110 0.51 -10.30 21.53
CA LEU A 110 0.33 -10.18 20.08
C LEU A 110 0.66 -11.45 19.32
N ALA A 111 0.02 -11.60 18.16
CA ALA A 111 0.36 -12.60 17.15
C ALA A 111 0.59 -11.90 15.81
N ILE A 112 1.75 -12.14 15.20
CA ILE A 112 2.16 -11.54 13.92
C ILE A 112 1.83 -12.48 12.77
N ASN A 113 1.38 -11.88 11.67
CA ASN A 113 1.16 -12.54 10.39
C ASN A 113 2.31 -12.23 9.42
N ASP A 114 3.22 -13.17 9.25
CA ASP A 114 4.42 -13.02 8.39
C ASP A 114 4.08 -12.68 6.93
N LYS A 115 2.92 -13.15 6.44
CA LYS A 115 2.50 -12.85 5.06
C LYS A 115 2.14 -11.38 4.93
N ILE A 116 1.38 -10.82 5.88
CA ILE A 116 1.04 -9.40 5.88
C ILE A 116 2.28 -8.55 6.10
N ASP A 117 3.21 -8.98 6.96
CA ASP A 117 4.47 -8.28 7.17
C ASP A 117 5.29 -8.16 5.87
N LYS A 118 5.44 -9.26 5.13
CA LYS A 118 6.07 -9.26 3.80
C LYS A 118 5.35 -8.34 2.82
N MET A 119 4.02 -8.26 2.85
CA MET A 119 3.25 -7.36 1.99
C MET A 119 3.48 -5.88 2.37
N ARG A 120 3.64 -5.57 3.67
CA ARG A 120 3.99 -4.21 4.12
C ARG A 120 5.38 -3.80 3.65
N LEU A 121 6.35 -4.71 3.73
CA LEU A 121 7.70 -4.49 3.22
C LEU A 121 7.71 -4.30 1.70
N SER A 122 6.90 -5.08 0.97
CA SER A 122 6.68 -4.89 -0.47
C SER A 122 6.13 -3.49 -0.77
N ALA A 123 5.14 -3.02 0.00
CA ALA A 123 4.54 -1.70 -0.20
C ALA A 123 5.55 -0.55 -0.02
N THR A 124 6.36 -0.59 1.05
CA THR A 124 7.36 0.46 1.31
C THR A 124 8.49 0.42 0.27
N ARG A 125 8.94 -0.78 -0.12
CA ARG A 125 9.92 -0.96 -1.18
C ARG A 125 9.41 -0.41 -2.53
N SER A 126 8.19 -0.75 -2.91
CA SER A 126 7.59 -0.30 -4.17
C SER A 126 7.52 1.22 -4.28
N LEU A 127 7.24 1.94 -3.18
CA LEU A 127 7.27 3.41 -3.15
C LEU A 127 8.66 4.01 -3.41
N ILE A 128 9.73 3.28 -3.10
CA ILE A 128 11.11 3.75 -3.31
C ILE A 128 11.59 3.41 -4.72
N GLU A 129 11.17 2.25 -5.26
CA GLU A 129 11.68 1.74 -6.53
C GLU A 129 10.86 2.17 -7.76
N ARG A 130 9.59 2.59 -7.58
CA ARG A 130 8.64 2.79 -8.68
C ARG A 130 7.69 3.96 -8.45
N ASP A 131 7.28 4.61 -9.53
CA ASP A 131 6.25 5.67 -9.51
C ASP A 131 4.83 5.13 -9.76
N ASP A 132 4.69 3.90 -10.29
CA ASP A 132 3.40 3.29 -10.64
C ASP A 132 2.85 2.41 -9.51
N VAL A 133 2.68 3.01 -8.33
CA VAL A 133 2.28 2.34 -7.09
C VAL A 133 0.84 2.70 -6.67
N ILE A 134 0.05 1.68 -6.37
CA ILE A 134 -1.25 1.80 -5.69
C ILE A 134 -1.16 1.04 -4.37
N ILE A 135 -1.35 1.72 -3.24
CA ILE A 135 -1.39 1.09 -1.93
C ILE A 135 -2.83 1.05 -1.44
N VAL A 136 -3.35 -0.15 -1.19
CA VAL A 136 -4.63 -0.32 -0.48
C VAL A 136 -4.32 -0.55 0.99
N SER A 137 -4.80 0.37 1.84
CA SER A 137 -4.43 0.44 3.25
C SER A 137 -5.62 0.55 4.18
N SER A 138 -5.44 0.07 5.41
CA SER A 138 -6.27 0.49 6.55
C SER A 138 -5.73 1.78 7.17
N ILE A 139 -6.24 2.18 8.34
CA ILE A 139 -5.63 3.23 9.16
C ILE A 139 -4.18 2.93 9.58
N SER A 140 -3.63 1.74 9.27
CA SER A 140 -2.23 1.45 9.58
C SER A 140 -1.25 2.42 8.94
N CYS A 141 -1.60 3.10 7.83
CA CYS A 141 -0.73 4.05 7.13
C CYS A 141 -0.47 5.36 7.90
N ILE A 142 -1.26 5.66 8.94
CA ILE A 142 -1.03 6.84 9.79
C ILE A 142 -0.24 6.49 11.07
N TYR A 143 0.08 5.22 11.28
CA TYR A 143 0.94 4.79 12.38
C TYR A 143 2.41 4.89 11.99
N GLY A 144 3.26 5.13 12.99
CA GLY A 144 4.69 5.32 12.80
C GLY A 144 5.33 4.19 12.01
N LEU A 145 5.99 4.57 10.92
CA LEU A 145 6.98 3.78 10.21
C LEU A 145 8.36 4.37 10.50
N GLY A 146 9.42 3.57 10.34
CA GLY A 146 10.78 4.10 10.30
C GLY A 146 10.91 5.24 9.26
N ILE A 147 11.86 6.15 9.48
CA ILE A 147 12.04 7.31 8.61
C ILE A 147 12.48 6.82 7.20
N PRO A 148 11.89 7.32 6.07
CA PRO A 148 12.21 6.84 4.72
C PRO A 148 13.71 6.82 4.36
N GLU A 149 14.50 7.74 4.89
CA GLU A 149 15.95 7.82 4.70
C GLU A 149 16.66 6.58 5.26
N PHE A 150 16.14 5.97 6.33
CA PHE A 150 16.66 4.70 6.82
C PHE A 150 16.36 3.56 5.85
N TYR A 151 15.16 3.50 5.28
CA TYR A 151 14.83 2.48 4.27
C TYR A 151 15.71 2.57 3.04
N SER A 152 16.05 3.77 2.59
CA SER A 152 16.97 3.96 1.45
C SER A 152 18.38 3.43 1.73
N LYS A 153 18.86 3.58 2.98
CA LYS A 153 20.15 3.01 3.42
C LYS A 153 20.09 1.49 3.63
N MET A 154 18.89 0.93 3.72
CA MET A 154 18.67 -0.51 3.85
C MET A 154 18.63 -1.25 2.49
N ILE A 155 18.92 -0.56 1.38
CA ILE A 155 18.92 -1.17 0.03
C ILE A 155 20.32 -1.64 -0.32
N LEU A 156 20.48 -2.96 -0.41
CA LEU A 156 21.64 -3.58 -1.04
C LEU A 156 21.43 -3.65 -2.56
N SER A 157 22.17 -2.84 -3.33
CA SER A 157 22.14 -2.89 -4.80
C SER A 157 23.29 -3.73 -5.35
N LEU A 158 22.96 -4.76 -6.13
CA LEU A 158 23.92 -5.64 -6.81
C LEU A 158 23.66 -5.62 -8.32
N LYS A 159 24.71 -5.50 -9.13
CA LYS A 159 24.63 -5.51 -10.60
C LYS A 159 25.59 -6.53 -11.21
N VAL A 160 25.21 -7.10 -12.35
CA VAL A 160 26.10 -8.00 -13.11
C VAL A 160 27.35 -7.25 -13.54
N GLY A 161 28.53 -7.81 -13.25
CA GLY A 161 29.83 -7.20 -13.51
C GLY A 161 30.34 -6.26 -12.40
N GLN A 162 29.60 -6.10 -11.31
CA GLN A 162 30.07 -5.34 -10.14
C GLN A 162 31.15 -6.13 -9.38
N GLU A 163 32.31 -5.52 -9.21
CA GLU A 163 33.33 -6.02 -8.28
C GLU A 163 32.97 -5.61 -6.85
N ILE A 164 32.62 -6.59 -6.03
CA ILE A 164 32.35 -6.40 -4.60
C ILE A 164 32.86 -7.61 -3.83
N ARG A 165 33.43 -7.38 -2.65
CA ARG A 165 33.88 -8.49 -1.81
C ARG A 165 32.66 -9.19 -1.22
N ARG A 166 32.66 -10.53 -1.30
CA ARG A 166 31.58 -11.35 -0.73
C ARG A 166 31.33 -11.04 0.75
N ASP A 167 32.39 -10.85 1.53
CA ASP A 167 32.26 -10.63 2.97
C ASP A 167 31.62 -9.27 3.28
N ASP A 168 31.86 -8.25 2.46
CA ASP A 168 31.20 -6.93 2.60
C ASP A 168 29.69 -7.07 2.34
N VAL A 169 29.29 -7.89 1.37
CA VAL A 169 27.87 -8.21 1.12
C VAL A 169 27.26 -8.94 2.31
N LEU A 170 27.95 -9.91 2.89
CA LEU A 170 27.46 -10.67 4.05
C LEU A 170 27.30 -9.78 5.28
N LEU A 171 28.28 -8.92 5.56
CA LEU A 171 28.21 -7.94 6.66
C LEU A 171 27.01 -7.01 6.48
N HIS A 172 26.82 -6.50 5.26
CA HIS A 172 25.69 -5.63 4.99
C HIS A 172 24.36 -6.37 5.15
N LEU A 173 24.22 -7.62 4.71
CA LEU A 173 23.00 -8.41 4.96
C LEU A 173 22.71 -8.59 6.47
N ILE A 174 23.74 -8.73 7.30
CA ILE A 174 23.59 -8.80 8.77
C ILE A 174 23.10 -7.45 9.32
N GLU A 175 23.64 -6.32 8.84
CA GLU A 175 23.17 -4.97 9.18
C GLU A 175 21.69 -4.76 8.80
N LEU A 176 21.24 -5.41 7.71
CA LEU A 176 19.85 -5.42 7.25
C LEU A 176 18.95 -6.42 8.01
N HIS A 177 19.43 -6.99 9.11
CA HIS A 177 18.71 -7.98 9.93
C HIS A 177 18.37 -9.31 9.22
N TYR A 178 19.09 -9.68 8.16
CA TYR A 178 18.96 -11.02 7.58
C TYR A 178 19.70 -12.05 8.43
N THR A 179 19.06 -13.20 8.65
CA THR A 179 19.66 -14.35 9.32
C THR A 179 20.21 -15.35 8.30
N ARG A 180 21.41 -15.87 8.58
CA ARG A 180 21.99 -16.97 7.80
C ARG A 180 21.40 -18.30 8.28
N ASN A 181 20.67 -18.98 7.40
CA ASN A 181 20.13 -20.33 7.61
C ASN A 181 20.73 -21.30 6.59
#